data_AF-A0A7I7YHE4-F1
#
_entry.id   AF-A0A7I7YHE4-F1
#
_cell.length_a   1.000
_cell.length_b   1.000
_cell.length_c   1.000
_cell.angle_alpha   90.00
_cell.angle_beta   90.00
_cell.angle_gamma   90.00
#
_symmetry.space_group_name_H-M   'P 1'
#
loop_
_entity.id
_entity.type
_entity.pdbx_description
1 polymer ?
#
loop_
_entity_poly.entity_id
_entity_poly.type
_entity_poly.pdbx_seq_one_letter_code
_entity_poly.pdbx_strand_id
1 'polypeptide(L)'
;MKNAISGLAASALVGGLIGVGVALAPPASAGCQPGDPLESFCDFPVRPNGTWQRCHEAPGGPVMDGRVVGELPPIEECFLVDPSLPWPPANVGPHFHID
;
A
#
# COMPACT_ATOMS: atom_id res chain seq x y z
N MET A 1 -55.38 -14.16 24.51
CA MET A 1 -54.86 -15.06 25.55
C MET A 1 -53.92 -16.07 24.90
N LYS A 2 -52.74 -16.27 25.51
CA LYS A 2 -51.79 -17.39 25.39
C LYS A 2 -50.63 -17.21 24.39
N ASN A 3 -49.53 -16.74 24.98
CA ASN A 3 -48.14 -16.77 24.54
C ASN A 3 -47.65 -18.22 24.34
N ALA A 4 -46.64 -18.43 23.50
CA ALA A 4 -45.62 -19.45 23.74
C ALA A 4 -44.27 -18.99 23.18
N ILE A 5 -43.33 -18.83 24.10
CA ILE A 5 -41.91 -18.60 23.88
C ILE A 5 -41.30 -19.97 23.62
N SER A 6 -40.48 -20.11 22.58
CA SER A 6 -39.49 -21.19 22.53
C SER A 6 -38.18 -20.59 22.08
N GLY A 7 -37.31 -20.34 23.07
CA GLY A 7 -35.89 -20.14 22.82
C GLY A 7 -35.21 -21.49 22.73
N LEU A 8 -34.22 -21.61 21.84
CA LEU A 8 -33.10 -22.51 22.02
C LEU A 8 -31.85 -21.84 21.45
N ALA A 9 -30.89 -21.60 22.34
CA ALA A 9 -29.58 -21.07 22.05
C ALA A 9 -28.72 -22.08 21.30
N ALA A 10 -27.87 -21.62 20.39
CA ALA A 10 -26.60 -22.29 20.11
C ALA A 10 -25.61 -21.29 19.50
N SER A 11 -24.54 -21.09 20.26
CA SER A 11 -23.39 -20.25 19.99
C SER A 11 -22.61 -20.64 18.73
N ALA A 12 -21.72 -19.72 18.35
CA ALA A 12 -20.46 -19.95 17.61
C ALA A 12 -20.52 -20.00 16.08
N LEU A 13 -20.34 -18.83 15.46
CA LEU A 13 -19.51 -18.67 14.25
C LEU A 13 -18.73 -17.33 14.32
N VAL A 14 -17.95 -17.13 15.38
CA VAL A 14 -16.84 -16.16 15.38
C VAL A 14 -15.63 -16.92 14.85
N GLY A 15 -15.43 -16.97 13.53
CA GLY A 15 -14.30 -17.72 12.98
C GLY A 15 -14.16 -17.78 11.46
N GLY A 16 -14.75 -16.86 10.70
CA GLY A 16 -14.83 -17.01 9.23
C GLY A 16 -14.58 -15.76 8.39
N LEU A 17 -13.98 -14.70 8.93
CA LEU A 17 -13.74 -13.46 8.16
C LEU A 17 -12.27 -13.17 7.84
N ILE A 18 -11.34 -14.06 8.22
CA ILE A 18 -9.91 -13.91 7.91
C ILE A 18 -9.60 -14.72 6.65
N GLY A 19 -10.07 -14.29 5.48
CA GLY A 19 -9.72 -15.01 4.25
C GLY A 19 -10.34 -14.48 2.96
N VAL A 20 -11.47 -13.77 3.05
CA VAL A 20 -12.15 -13.25 1.85
C VAL A 20 -11.66 -11.85 1.45
N GLY A 21 -11.02 -11.12 2.36
CA GLY A 21 -10.58 -9.74 2.09
C GLY A 21 -9.40 -9.61 1.12
N VAL A 22 -8.53 -10.62 1.01
CA VAL A 22 -7.32 -10.55 0.18
C VAL A 22 -7.60 -10.86 -1.29
N ALA A 23 -8.62 -11.67 -1.57
CA ALA A 23 -8.96 -12.10 -2.94
C ALA A 23 -9.79 -11.06 -3.73
N LEU A 24 -10.33 -10.04 -3.05
CA LEU A 24 -11.16 -8.98 -3.65
C LEU A 24 -10.47 -7.62 -3.67
N ALA A 25 -9.26 -7.51 -3.13
CA ALA A 25 -8.46 -6.33 -3.38
C ALA A 25 -8.22 -6.28 -4.90
N PRO A 26 -8.66 -5.21 -5.62
CA PRO A 26 -8.28 -5.07 -7.01
C PRO A 26 -6.76 -5.24 -7.09
N PRO A 27 -6.24 -5.96 -8.11
CA PRO A 27 -4.80 -5.95 -8.32
C PRO A 27 -4.38 -4.49 -8.32
N ALA A 28 -3.38 -4.15 -7.51
CA ALA A 28 -2.81 -2.82 -7.59
C ALA A 28 -2.26 -2.72 -9.02
N SER A 29 -3.05 -2.14 -9.92
CA SER A 29 -2.58 -1.56 -11.17
C SER A 29 -1.81 -0.35 -10.73
N ALA A 30 -0.68 -0.61 -10.07
CA ALA A 30 0.23 0.41 -9.68
C ALA A 30 1.06 0.63 -10.93
N GLY A 31 0.82 1.74 -11.62
CA GLY A 31 1.72 2.15 -12.67
C GLY A 31 3.07 2.34 -12.00
N CYS A 32 3.97 1.40 -12.22
CA CYS A 32 5.29 1.40 -11.63
C CYS A 32 6.30 1.77 -12.70
N GLN A 33 7.10 2.78 -12.41
CA GLN A 33 8.18 3.20 -13.28
C GLN A 33 9.51 3.13 -12.51
N PRO A 34 10.58 2.59 -13.12
CA PRO A 34 11.91 2.72 -12.56
C PRO A 34 12.32 4.19 -12.45
N GLY A 35 12.98 4.53 -11.35
CA GLY A 35 13.59 5.84 -11.11
C GLY A 35 15.09 5.81 -11.44
N ASP A 36 15.88 6.32 -10.50
CA ASP A 36 17.33 6.13 -10.47
C ASP A 36 17.70 4.64 -10.25
N PRO A 37 18.98 4.24 -10.40
CA PRO A 37 19.38 2.85 -10.24
C PRO A 37 18.98 2.30 -8.86
N LEU A 38 18.23 1.20 -8.88
CA LEU A 38 17.68 0.51 -7.69
C LEU A 38 16.55 1.29 -6.98
N GLU A 39 16.03 2.36 -7.59
CA GLU A 39 14.83 3.06 -7.12
C GLU A 39 13.62 2.75 -8.02
N SER A 40 12.43 2.71 -7.44
CA SER A 40 11.19 2.62 -8.21
C SER A 40 10.06 3.46 -7.59
N PHE A 41 9.17 3.93 -8.45
CA PHE A 41 7.99 4.69 -8.05
C PHE A 41 6.75 3.99 -8.56
N CYS A 42 5.76 3.82 -7.70
CA CYS A 42 4.50 3.17 -8.00
C CYS A 42 3.32 4.03 -7.55
N ASP A 43 2.35 4.25 -8.44
CA ASP A 43 1.16 5.03 -8.14
C ASP A 43 -0.09 4.17 -7.99
N PHE A 44 -0.85 4.39 -6.92
CA PHE A 44 -2.18 3.82 -6.77
C PHE A 44 -3.23 4.62 -7.56
N PRO A 45 -4.40 4.03 -7.84
CA PRO A 45 -5.45 4.69 -8.60
C PRO A 45 -5.76 6.12 -8.12
N VAL A 46 -5.91 7.01 -9.10
CA VAL A 46 -6.34 8.39 -8.87
C VAL A 46 -7.72 8.39 -8.19
N ARG A 47 -7.82 9.12 -7.08
CA ARG A 47 -9.06 9.29 -6.30
C ARG A 47 -9.99 10.31 -6.97
N PRO A 48 -11.28 10.34 -6.60
CA PRO A 48 -12.26 11.26 -7.22
C PRO A 48 -11.90 12.75 -7.12
N ASN A 49 -11.07 13.13 -6.15
CA ASN A 49 -10.57 14.49 -5.97
C ASN A 49 -9.30 14.80 -6.78
N GLY A 50 -8.82 13.87 -7.62
CA GLY A 50 -7.62 14.04 -8.43
C GLY A 50 -6.30 13.73 -7.71
N THR A 51 -6.34 13.38 -6.42
CA THR A 51 -5.14 12.97 -5.66
C THR A 51 -4.82 11.49 -5.85
N TRP A 52 -3.57 11.09 -5.71
CA TRP A 52 -3.17 9.69 -5.73
C TRP A 52 -2.14 9.38 -4.65
N GLN A 53 -1.94 8.09 -4.36
CA GLN A 53 -0.90 7.67 -3.43
C GLN A 53 0.28 7.18 -4.25
N ARG A 54 1.47 7.70 -3.98
CA ARG A 54 2.72 7.26 -4.59
C ARG A 54 3.59 6.58 -3.56
N CYS A 55 4.08 5.39 -3.84
CA CYS A 55 5.15 4.78 -3.05
C CYS A 55 6.47 4.86 -3.80
N HIS A 56 7.51 5.28 -3.09
CA HIS A 56 8.89 5.27 -3.52
C HIS A 56 9.59 4.11 -2.81
N GLU A 57 10.14 3.18 -3.57
CA GLU A 57 11.03 2.15 -3.07
C GLU A 57 12.46 2.61 -3.34
N ALA A 58 13.18 2.97 -2.28
CA ALA A 58 14.58 3.35 -2.32
C ALA A 58 15.47 2.13 -2.01
N PRO A 59 16.68 2.05 -2.58
CA PRO A 59 17.59 0.96 -2.27
C PRO A 59 17.95 0.95 -0.79
N GLY A 60 18.04 -0.26 -0.23
CA GLY A 60 18.63 -0.44 1.09
C GLY A 60 20.11 -0.02 1.09
N GLY A 61 20.61 0.34 2.27
CA GLY A 61 22.03 0.60 2.45
C GLY A 61 22.84 -0.70 2.55
N PRO A 62 24.14 -0.70 2.18
CA PRO A 62 25.01 -1.84 2.41
C PRO A 62 25.25 -2.03 3.92
N VAL A 63 25.28 -3.28 4.37
CA VAL A 63 25.70 -3.63 5.73
C VAL A 63 27.22 -3.80 5.71
N MET A 64 27.93 -3.03 6.56
CA MET A 64 29.39 -2.93 6.54
C MET A 64 30.03 -3.28 7.88
N ASP A 65 31.07 -4.11 7.84
CA ASP A 65 32.01 -4.37 8.95
C ASP A 65 33.45 -4.39 8.42
N GLY A 66 33.86 -3.27 7.79
CA GLY A 66 35.10 -3.17 7.02
C GLY A 66 35.10 -3.91 5.66
N ARG A 67 34.03 -4.63 5.34
CA ARG A 67 33.70 -5.25 4.04
C ARG A 67 32.17 -5.26 3.85
N VAL A 68 31.71 -5.40 2.60
CA VAL A 68 30.28 -5.62 2.32
C VAL A 68 29.88 -7.01 2.81
N VAL A 69 29.01 -7.07 3.83
CA VAL A 69 28.53 -8.33 4.42
C VAL A 69 27.07 -8.64 4.09
N GLY A 70 26.36 -7.69 3.50
CA GLY A 70 24.98 -7.86 3.04
C GLY A 70 24.38 -6.55 2.55
N GLU A 71 23.14 -6.61 2.09
CA GLU A 71 22.31 -5.47 1.69
C GLU A 71 21.12 -5.39 2.65
N LEU A 72 20.76 -4.19 3.10
CA LEU A 72 19.48 -3.98 3.77
C LEU A 72 18.34 -4.15 2.78
N PRO A 73 17.14 -4.55 3.24
CA PRO A 73 15.96 -4.52 2.39
C PRO A 73 15.70 -3.08 1.90
N PRO A 74 15.04 -2.93 0.73
CA PRO A 74 14.58 -1.64 0.25
C PRO A 74 13.71 -0.93 1.28
N ILE A 75 13.78 0.40 1.27
CA ILE A 75 12.98 1.25 2.14
C ILE A 75 11.81 1.75 1.30
N GLU A 76 10.58 1.50 1.75
CA GLU A 76 9.38 1.98 1.09
C GLU A 76 8.78 3.17 1.84
N GLU A 77 8.57 4.27 1.13
CA GLU A 77 7.89 5.46 1.65
C GLU A 77 6.73 5.85 0.74
N CYS A 78 5.54 6.02 1.32
CA CYS A 78 4.34 6.37 0.56
C CYS A 78 3.84 7.78 0.89
N PHE A 79 3.52 8.53 -0.16
CA PHE A 79 3.13 9.93 -0.12
C PHE A 79 1.75 10.13 -0.72
N LEU A 80 1.03 11.09 -0.16
CA LEU A 80 -0.16 11.63 -0.79
C LEU A 80 0.27 12.71 -1.80
N VAL A 81 0.00 12.46 -3.08
CA VAL A 81 0.24 13.45 -4.14
C VAL A 81 -1.04 14.21 -4.44
N ASP A 82 -0.97 15.53 -4.33
CA ASP A 82 -2.02 16.46 -4.73
C ASP A 82 -1.47 17.40 -5.81
N PRO A 83 -1.93 17.26 -7.08
CA PRO A 83 -1.42 18.08 -8.18
C PRO A 83 -1.84 19.56 -8.09
N SER A 84 -2.76 19.91 -7.18
CA SER A 84 -3.14 21.30 -6.90
C SER A 84 -2.18 22.02 -5.95
N LEU A 85 -1.32 21.28 -5.26
CA LEU A 85 -0.30 21.81 -4.36
C LEU A 85 1.08 21.83 -5.03
N PRO A 86 2.00 22.68 -4.57
CA PRO A 86 3.40 22.59 -4.97
C PRO A 86 3.95 21.19 -4.74
N TRP A 87 4.77 20.72 -5.68
CA TRP A 87 5.36 19.39 -5.61
C TRP A 87 6.18 19.23 -4.31
N PRO A 88 6.08 18.10 -3.60
CA PRO A 88 6.83 17.87 -2.37
C PRO A 88 8.34 18.05 -2.57
N PRO A 89 9.08 18.56 -1.57
CA PRO A 89 10.54 18.65 -1.63
C PRO A 89 11.25 17.30 -1.43
N ALA A 90 10.53 16.25 -1.05
CA ALA A 90 11.06 14.89 -0.96
C ALA A 90 11.24 14.26 -2.35
N ASN A 91 12.12 13.25 -2.48
CA ASN A 91 12.23 12.47 -3.71
C ASN A 91 10.98 11.60 -3.90
N VAL A 92 9.94 12.22 -4.47
CA VAL A 92 8.66 11.59 -4.79
C VAL A 92 8.55 11.30 -6.29
N GLY A 93 9.67 11.34 -7.03
CA GLY A 93 9.71 10.99 -8.44
C GLY A 93 8.99 11.98 -9.39
N PRO A 94 8.47 11.50 -10.53
CA PRO A 94 8.03 12.34 -11.65
C PRO A 94 6.74 13.13 -11.39
N HIS A 95 6.58 14.32 -11.97
CA HIS A 95 5.45 15.23 -11.70
C HIS A 95 4.15 14.86 -12.47
N PHE A 96 3.88 13.57 -12.66
CA PHE A 96 2.68 13.05 -13.34
C PHE A 96 2.26 11.71 -12.72
N HIS A 97 0.98 11.30 -12.88
CA HIS A 97 0.50 9.98 -12.45
C HIS A 97 1.05 8.87 -13.36
N ILE A 98 1.50 7.77 -12.76
CA ILE A 98 2.02 6.59 -13.44
C ILE A 98 0.87 5.57 -13.55
N ASP A 99 0.56 5.13 -14.79
CA ASP A 99 -0.54 4.20 -15.09
C ASP A 99 -0.05 2.76 -15.33
#